data_AF-A0AAV4IKK5-F1
#
_entry.id   AF-A0AAV4IKK5-F1
#
_cell.length_a   1.000
_cell.length_b   1.000
_cell.length_c   1.000
_cell.angle_alpha   90.00
_cell.angle_beta   90.00
_cell.angle_gamma   90.00
#
_symmetry.space_group_name_H-M   'P 1'
#
loop_
_entity.id
_entity.type
_entity.pdbx_description
1 polymer ?
#
loop_
_entity_poly.entity_id
_entity_poly.type
_entity_poly.pdbx_seq_one_letter_code
_entity_poly.pdbx_strand_id
1 'polypeptide(L)'
;MARLESFLTAESRLISCIQREHFSDPSPSLHNNLKQLNCFTDENGLLRVGGRLNRSGDRKECRHPAVLPRDSHLPILISCKCHEYVAHQGRTFTIGLIRASGYWIIGIRRVVASLLQS
;
A
#
# COMPACT_ATOMS: atom_id res chain seq x y z
N MET A 1 -0.65 -11.77 -22.99
CA MET A 1 -1.80 -11.01 -22.45
C MET A 1 -2.40 -11.69 -21.22
N ALA A 2 -2.81 -12.96 -21.25
CA ALA A 2 -3.46 -13.66 -20.12
C ALA A 2 -2.63 -13.76 -18.81
N ARG A 3 -1.29 -13.89 -18.89
CA ARG A 3 -0.43 -14.03 -17.69
C ARG A 3 -0.45 -12.80 -16.80
N LEU A 4 -0.38 -11.59 -17.38
CA LEU A 4 -0.36 -10.34 -16.60
C LEU A 4 -1.67 -10.11 -15.84
N GLU A 5 -2.81 -10.42 -16.46
CA GLU A 5 -4.13 -10.28 -15.83
C GLU A 5 -4.30 -11.23 -14.64
N SER A 6 -3.78 -12.45 -14.74
CA SER A 6 -3.81 -13.41 -13.62
C SER A 6 -3.01 -12.91 -12.41
N PHE A 7 -1.88 -12.24 -12.62
CA PHE A 7 -1.04 -11.66 -11.54
C PHE A 7 -1.71 -10.46 -10.87
N LEU A 8 -2.24 -9.51 -11.64
CA LEU A 8 -2.93 -8.34 -11.08
C LEU A 8 -4.18 -8.73 -10.29
N THR A 9 -4.87 -9.77 -10.75
CA THR A 9 -6.00 -10.36 -10.04
C THR A 9 -5.55 -11.02 -8.74
N ALA A 10 -4.45 -11.78 -8.76
CA ALA A 10 -3.90 -12.43 -7.57
C ALA A 10 -3.43 -11.42 -6.51
N GLU A 11 -2.73 -10.38 -6.93
CA GLU A 11 -2.28 -9.29 -6.05
C GLU A 11 -3.47 -8.59 -5.40
N SER A 12 -4.45 -8.17 -6.19
CA SER A 12 -5.66 -7.51 -5.68
C SER A 12 -6.41 -8.40 -4.68
N ARG A 13 -6.49 -9.72 -4.95
CA ARG A 13 -7.09 -10.68 -4.02
C ARG A 13 -6.33 -10.77 -2.70
N LEU A 14 -5.00 -10.82 -2.75
CA LEU A 14 -4.17 -10.88 -1.54
C LEU A 14 -4.38 -9.63 -0.67
N ILE A 15 -4.34 -8.45 -1.31
CA ILE A 15 -4.60 -7.17 -0.63
C ILE A 15 -6.01 -7.17 -0.02
N SER A 16 -7.03 -7.59 -0.78
CA SER A 16 -8.41 -7.68 -0.28
C SER A 16 -8.53 -8.59 0.94
N CYS A 17 -7.87 -9.75 0.95
CA CYS A 17 -7.87 -10.65 2.11
C CYS A 17 -7.28 -9.96 3.35
N ILE A 18 -6.10 -9.36 3.21
CA ILE A 18 -5.41 -8.66 4.30
C ILE A 18 -6.25 -7.48 4.81
N GLN A 19 -6.88 -6.73 3.91
CA GLN A 19 -7.75 -5.62 4.30
C GLN A 19 -8.98 -6.09 5.06
N ARG A 20 -9.61 -7.20 4.67
CA ARG A 20 -10.76 -7.77 5.40
C ARG A 20 -10.36 -8.29 6.79
N GLU A 21 -9.18 -8.87 6.91
CA GLU A 21 -8.63 -9.36 8.17
C GLU A 21 -8.33 -8.22 9.16
N HIS A 22 -7.78 -7.10 8.69
CA HIS A 22 -7.31 -6.02 9.56
C HIS A 22 -8.26 -4.82 9.66
N PHE A 23 -9.17 -4.64 8.72
CA PHE A 23 -10.09 -3.49 8.64
C PHE A 23 -11.56 -3.94 8.64
N SER A 24 -11.87 -5.01 9.40
CA SER A 24 -13.16 -5.74 9.37
C SER A 24 -14.42 -4.89 9.56
N ASP A 25 -14.28 -3.64 10.04
CA ASP A 25 -15.28 -2.60 9.85
C ASP A 25 -14.64 -1.40 9.12
N PRO A 26 -14.91 -1.20 7.81
CA PRO A 26 -14.44 -0.06 7.05
C PRO A 26 -15.15 1.24 7.46
N SER A 27 -16.05 1.21 8.46
CA SER A 27 -16.58 2.42 9.04
C SER A 27 -15.40 3.31 9.47
N PRO A 28 -15.30 4.55 8.96
CA PRO A 28 -14.17 5.44 9.29
C PRO A 28 -14.04 5.69 10.80
N SER A 29 -15.08 5.37 11.58
CA SER A 29 -15.21 5.52 13.03
C SER A 29 -14.12 4.84 13.85
N LEU A 30 -13.66 3.65 13.47
CA LEU A 30 -12.82 2.82 14.35
C LEU A 30 -11.31 3.02 14.19
N HIS A 31 -10.88 3.53 13.03
CA HIS A 31 -9.46 3.76 12.77
C HIS A 31 -9.21 5.25 12.53
N ASN A 32 -8.85 5.98 13.60
CA ASN A 32 -8.62 7.42 13.57
C ASN A 32 -7.59 7.86 12.49
N ASN A 33 -6.70 6.94 12.09
CA ASN A 33 -5.75 7.12 11.00
C ASN A 33 -6.38 7.00 9.59
N LEU A 34 -7.41 6.17 9.39
CA LEU A 34 -8.08 6.01 8.09
C LEU A 34 -8.95 7.21 7.75
N LYS A 35 -9.62 7.82 8.75
CA LYS A 35 -10.35 9.10 8.60
C LYS A 35 -9.45 10.22 8.07
N GLN A 36 -8.24 10.35 8.61
CA GLN A 36 -7.29 11.38 8.19
C GLN A 36 -6.78 11.18 6.75
N LEU A 37 -6.81 9.94 6.26
CA LEU A 37 -6.38 9.56 4.91
C LEU A 37 -7.51 9.63 3.89
N ASN A 38 -8.73 10.05 4.29
CA ASN A 38 -9.92 10.11 3.43
C ASN A 38 -10.09 8.81 2.62
N CYS A 39 -9.91 7.66 3.27
CA CYS A 39 -9.92 6.37 2.58
C CYS A 39 -11.28 6.05 1.97
N PHE A 40 -11.28 5.37 0.83
CA PHE A 40 -12.49 4.94 0.12
C PHE A 40 -12.28 3.55 -0.50
N THR A 41 -13.36 2.85 -0.83
CA THR A 41 -13.32 1.56 -1.51
C THR A 41 -13.44 1.77 -3.02
N ASP A 42 -12.54 1.18 -3.81
CA ASP A 42 -12.56 1.26 -5.28
C ASP A 42 -13.54 0.27 -5.93
N GLU A 43 -13.61 0.30 -7.26
CA GLU A 43 -14.41 -0.62 -8.07
C GLU A 43 -14.07 -2.11 -7.88
N ASN A 44 -12.88 -2.42 -7.34
CA ASN A 44 -12.41 -3.78 -7.08
C ASN A 44 -12.60 -4.20 -5.62
N GLY A 45 -13.24 -3.36 -4.80
CA GLY A 45 -13.46 -3.65 -3.38
C GLY A 45 -12.23 -3.43 -2.50
N LEU A 46 -11.20 -2.72 -2.98
CA LEU A 46 -9.99 -2.42 -2.22
C LEU A 46 -10.08 -1.07 -1.52
N LEU A 47 -9.68 -1.05 -0.25
CA LEU A 47 -9.52 0.19 0.51
C LEU A 47 -8.29 0.96 0.01
N ARG A 48 -8.51 2.18 -0.45
CA ARG A 48 -7.48 3.07 -0.99
C ARG A 48 -7.46 4.41 -0.25
N VAL A 49 -6.32 5.09 -0.30
CA VAL A 49 -6.20 6.47 0.21
C VAL A 49 -6.88 7.45 -0.75
N GLY A 50 -7.74 8.32 -0.23
CA GLY A 50 -8.28 9.47 -0.95
C GLY A 50 -7.47 10.74 -0.66
N GLY A 51 -7.48 11.73 -1.56
CA GLY A 51 -6.90 13.05 -1.25
C GLY A 51 -6.19 13.80 -2.39
N ARG A 52 -5.26 14.68 -1.99
CA ARG A 52 -4.80 15.94 -2.63
C ARG A 52 -4.24 15.87 -4.06
N LEU A 53 -4.11 14.70 -4.67
CA LEU A 53 -3.61 14.52 -6.04
C LEU A 53 -4.73 14.28 -7.06
N ASN A 54 -5.92 14.83 -6.81
CA ASN A 54 -7.05 14.65 -7.72
C ASN A 54 -6.85 15.28 -9.14
N ARG A 55 -5.72 15.95 -9.38
CA ARG A 55 -5.40 16.68 -10.62
C ARG A 55 -4.07 16.32 -11.28
N SER A 56 -3.33 15.30 -10.82
CA SER A 56 -2.13 14.86 -11.55
C SER A 56 -2.47 13.84 -12.65
N GLY A 57 -1.74 13.89 -13.77
CA GLY A 57 -1.87 12.95 -14.89
C GLY A 57 -1.21 11.58 -14.63
N ASP A 58 -0.92 11.27 -13.37
CA ASP A 58 -0.30 10.00 -12.98
C ASP A 58 -1.29 8.84 -13.05
N ARG A 59 -0.77 7.62 -13.15
CA ARG A 59 -1.58 6.39 -13.12
C ARG A 59 -2.46 6.35 -11.86
N LYS A 60 -3.70 5.85 -12.01
CA LYS A 60 -4.71 5.79 -10.94
C LYS A 60 -4.18 5.12 -9.66
N GLU A 61 -3.35 4.07 -9.79
CA GLU A 61 -2.82 3.31 -8.66
C GLU A 61 -1.84 4.13 -7.82
N CYS A 62 -1.02 4.98 -8.44
CA CYS A 62 -0.09 5.88 -7.76
C CYS A 62 -0.84 7.01 -7.03
N ARG A 63 -1.96 7.44 -7.62
CA ARG A 63 -2.80 8.51 -7.09
C ARG A 63 -3.64 8.07 -5.90
N HIS A 64 -4.14 6.84 -5.94
CA HIS A 64 -4.96 6.22 -4.90
C HIS A 64 -4.32 4.91 -4.45
N PRO A 65 -3.22 4.97 -3.68
CA PRO A 65 -2.53 3.78 -3.26
C PRO A 65 -3.40 2.90 -2.36
N ALA A 66 -3.26 1.59 -2.50
CA ALA A 66 -3.94 0.60 -1.67
C ALA A 66 -3.41 0.66 -0.23
N VAL A 67 -4.32 0.70 0.74
CA VAL A 67 -3.96 0.75 2.16
C VAL A 67 -3.52 -0.63 2.62
N LEU A 68 -2.34 -0.71 3.22
CA LEU A 68 -1.82 -1.96 3.79
C LEU A 68 -1.62 -1.80 5.31
N PRO A 69 -2.13 -2.74 6.13
CA PRO A 69 -1.85 -2.76 7.56
C PRO A 69 -0.39 -3.15 7.77
N ARG A 70 0.29 -2.50 8.74
CA ARG A 70 1.65 -2.88 9.12
C ARG A 70 1.74 -4.35 9.51
N ASP A 71 0.76 -4.83 10.26
CA ASP A 71 0.86 -6.07 11.05
C ASP A 71 0.59 -7.33 10.21
N SER A 72 0.88 -7.25 8.91
CA SER A 72 0.78 -8.36 7.96
C SER A 72 2.12 -8.60 7.27
N HIS A 73 2.33 -9.80 6.73
CA HIS A 73 3.61 -10.17 6.12
C HIS A 73 3.87 -9.47 4.77
N LEU A 74 2.81 -9.12 4.02
CA LEU A 74 2.91 -8.49 2.70
C LEU A 74 3.69 -7.15 2.70
N PRO A 75 3.42 -6.17 3.60
CA PRO A 75 4.24 -4.96 3.74
C PRO A 75 5.73 -5.20 3.90
N ILE A 76 6.11 -6.27 4.60
CA ILE A 76 7.52 -6.63 4.82
C ILE A 76 8.13 -7.07 3.49
N LEU A 77 7.48 -8.00 2.78
CA LEU A 77 7.94 -8.49 1.48
C LEU A 77 8.06 -7.36 0.44
N ILE A 78 7.05 -6.48 0.37
CA ILE A 78 7.08 -5.29 -0.50
C ILE A 78 8.27 -4.40 -0.13
N SER A 79 8.47 -4.15 1.17
CA SER A 79 9.53 -3.28 1.63
C SER A 79 10.92 -3.85 1.36
N CYS A 80 11.14 -5.16 1.53
CA CYS A 80 12.40 -5.84 1.18
C CYS A 80 12.68 -5.70 -0.32
N LYS A 81 11.71 -6.06 -1.16
CA LYS A 81 11.84 -5.96 -2.62
C LYS A 81 12.16 -4.54 -3.07
N CYS A 82 11.45 -3.55 -2.53
CA CYS A 82 11.72 -2.15 -2.86
C CYS A 82 13.09 -1.69 -2.35
N HIS A 83 13.53 -2.16 -1.18
CA HIS A 83 14.84 -1.83 -0.62
C HIS A 83 15.99 -2.34 -1.51
N GLU A 84 15.88 -3.58 -1.98
CA GLU A 84 16.79 -4.17 -2.98
C GLU A 84 16.75 -3.40 -4.30
N TYR A 85 15.55 -3.07 -4.79
CA TYR A 85 15.39 -2.38 -6.08
C TYR A 85 16.00 -0.98 -6.09
N VAL A 86 15.95 -0.26 -4.96
CA VAL A 86 16.65 1.02 -4.81
C VAL A 86 18.12 0.87 -4.44
N ALA A 87 18.71 -0.32 -4.56
CA ALA A 87 20.11 -0.60 -4.27
C ALA A 87 20.55 -0.10 -2.89
N HIS A 88 19.74 -0.36 -1.86
CA HIS A 88 20.05 -0.01 -0.47
C HIS A 88 20.31 1.48 -0.20
N GLN A 89 19.81 2.39 -1.04
CA GLN A 89 19.93 3.86 -0.89
C GLN A 89 19.20 4.44 0.35
N GLY A 90 18.74 3.57 1.26
CA GLY A 90 18.16 3.94 2.53
C GLY A 90 16.65 4.20 2.48
N ARG A 91 16.16 4.73 3.60
CA ARG A 91 14.73 4.80 3.94
C ARG A 91 13.92 5.63 2.96
N THR A 92 14.42 6.80 2.58
CA THR A 92 13.67 7.77 1.78
C THR A 92 13.36 7.23 0.39
N PHE A 93 14.36 6.64 -0.28
CA PHE A 93 14.20 6.01 -1.57
C PHE A 93 13.28 4.79 -1.50
N THR A 94 13.46 3.94 -0.50
CA THR A 94 12.62 2.75 -0.30
C THR A 94 11.15 3.14 -0.12
N ILE A 95 10.84 4.09 0.77
CA ILE A 95 9.46 4.58 0.98
C ILE A 95 8.90 5.24 -0.28
N GLY A 96 9.72 6.01 -0.99
CA GLY A 96 9.35 6.66 -2.24
C GLY A 96 8.89 5.65 -3.29
N LEU A 97 9.68 4.58 -3.49
CA LEU A 97 9.34 3.52 -4.44
C LEU A 97 8.09 2.75 -4.03
N ILE A 98 7.91 2.45 -2.73
CA ILE A 98 6.69 1.78 -2.24
C ILE A 98 5.44 2.60 -2.58
N ARG A 99 5.49 3.92 -2.36
CA ARG A 99 4.38 4.82 -2.70
C ARG A 99 4.16 4.93 -4.21
N ALA A 100 5.24 5.05 -4.98
CA ALA A 100 5.18 5.07 -6.44
C ALA A 100 4.68 3.75 -7.04
N SER A 101 4.80 2.65 -6.30
CA SER A 101 4.25 1.34 -6.67
C SER A 101 2.76 1.19 -6.32
N GLY A 102 2.13 2.23 -5.74
CA GLY A 102 0.70 2.23 -5.43
C GLY A 102 0.34 1.64 -4.07
N TYR A 103 1.26 1.63 -3.10
CA TYR A 103 0.99 1.14 -1.74
C TYR A 103 1.10 2.21 -0.66
N TRP A 104 0.17 2.15 0.30
CA TRP A 104 0.15 2.98 1.49
C TRP A 104 0.21 2.11 2.74
N ILE A 105 1.42 1.76 3.17
CA ILE A 105 1.64 0.99 4.40
C ILE A 105 1.45 1.89 5.62
N ILE A 106 0.50 1.54 6.49
CA ILE A 106 0.29 2.27 7.74
C ILE A 106 1.55 2.16 8.62
N GLY A 107 2.08 3.30 9.07
CA GLY A 107 3.29 3.32 9.89
C GLY A 107 4.58 2.93 9.16
N ILE A 108 4.61 2.98 7.82
CA ILE A 108 5.72 2.52 6.94
C ILE A 108 7.13 2.85 7.44
N ARG A 109 7.35 4.01 8.07
CA ARG A 109 8.67 4.43 8.56
C ARG A 109 9.31 3.41 9.49
N ARG A 110 8.55 2.82 10.42
CA ARG A 110 9.09 1.80 11.34
C ARG A 110 9.21 0.41 10.67
N VAL A 111 8.42 0.12 9.61
CA VAL A 111 8.59 -1.14 8.82
C VAL A 111 9.89 -1.09 8.03
N VAL A 112 10.16 0.03 7.35
CA VAL A 112 11.41 0.20 6.61
C VAL A 112 12.60 0.33 7.55
N ALA A 113 12.46 1.01 8.70
CA ALA A 113 13.57 1.14 9.65
C ALA A 113 14.08 -0.21 10.19
N SER A 114 13.20 -1.20 10.40
CA SER A 114 13.63 -2.54 10.81
C SER A 114 14.36 -3.33 9.72
N LEU A 115 14.23 -2.92 8.45
CA LEU A 115 14.89 -3.57 7.31
C LEU A 115 16.26 -2.99 7.00
N LEU A 116 16.54 -1.75 7.40
CA LEU A 116 17.82 -1.08 7.11
C LEU A 116 18.97 -1.46 8.06
N GLN A 117 18.74 -2.46 8.93
CA GLN A 117 19.73 -2.97 9.88
C GLN A 117 20.37 -4.30 9.44
N SER A 118 19.97 -4.84 8.28
CA SER A 118 20.50 -6.08 7.70
C SER A 118 21.54 -5.81 6.62
#